data_AF-A0A8J4XU49-F1
#
_entry.id   AF-A0A8J4XU49-F1
#
_cell.length_a   1.000
_cell.length_b   1.000
_cell.length_c   1.000
_cell.angle_alpha   90.00
_cell.angle_beta   90.00
_cell.angle_gamma   90.00
#
_symmetry.space_group_name_H-M   'P 1'
#
loop_
_entity.id
_entity.type
_entity.pdbx_description
1 polymer ?
#
loop_
_entity_poly.entity_id
_entity_poly.type
_entity_poly.pdbx_seq_one_letter_code
_entity_poly.pdbx_strand_id
1 'polypeptide(L)'
;MDSQDKMDDYKLVQSIGRGAYGYVYLYRRLSDGRLVVIKQLPMESISPEECEDVLHLFSQLVLGMQHIHESNILHRDIKSNNILLDKSHRIVKIGDFGISKILSRHSQPSS
;
A
#
# COMPACT_ATOMS: atom_id res chain seq x y z
N MET A 1 -11.89 18.91 8.04
CA MET A 1 -12.41 17.58 7.68
C MET A 1 -11.70 16.61 8.60
N ASP A 2 -12.41 16.17 9.64
CA ASP A 2 -11.84 15.38 10.73
C ASP A 2 -11.37 14.01 10.26
N SER A 3 -10.20 13.60 10.75
CA SER A 3 -9.55 12.31 10.49
C SER A 3 -10.35 11.09 10.96
N GLN A 4 -11.48 11.30 11.63
CA GLN A 4 -12.38 10.27 12.14
C GLN A 4 -13.20 9.56 11.03
N ASP A 5 -13.46 10.26 9.91
CA ASP A 5 -14.45 9.86 8.88
C ASP A 5 -13.98 8.70 7.96
N LYS A 6 -12.67 8.43 7.88
CA LYS A 6 -12.12 7.50 6.86
C LYS A 6 -12.26 6.02 7.19
N MET A 7 -12.58 5.66 8.43
CA MET A 7 -12.60 4.26 8.88
C MET A 7 -14.00 3.70 9.16
N ASP A 8 -15.04 4.52 8.96
CA ASP A 8 -16.44 4.14 9.19
C ASP A 8 -16.92 3.05 8.22
N ASP A 9 -16.31 2.94 7.03
CA ASP A 9 -16.55 1.86 6.07
C ASP A 9 -15.83 0.54 6.45
N TYR A 10 -15.12 0.46 7.58
CA TYR A 10 -14.34 -0.72 7.96
C TYR A 10 -14.69 -1.23 9.37
N LYS A 11 -15.19 -2.47 9.42
CA LYS A 11 -15.46 -3.17 10.70
C LYS A 11 -14.32 -4.12 11.05
N LEU A 12 -13.73 -3.96 12.23
CA LEU A 12 -12.72 -4.88 12.75
C LEU A 12 -13.30 -6.29 12.88
N VAL A 13 -12.58 -7.28 12.36
CA VAL A 13 -12.92 -8.70 12.46
C VAL A 13 -12.06 -9.39 13.52
N GLN A 14 -10.74 -9.30 13.42
CA GLN A 14 -9.81 -9.91 14.37
C GLN A 14 -8.40 -9.30 14.29
N SER A 15 -7.63 -9.41 15.37
CA SER A 15 -6.17 -9.21 15.33
C SER A 15 -5.50 -10.42 14.69
N ILE A 16 -4.74 -10.22 13.62
CA ILE A 16 -4.00 -11.27 12.93
C ILE A 16 -2.62 -11.47 13.59
N GLY A 17 -2.00 -10.39 14.07
CA GLY A 17 -0.72 -10.49 14.79
C GLY A 17 -0.03 -9.17 15.04
N ARG A 18 1.15 -9.26 15.67
CA ARG A 18 2.07 -8.15 15.91
C ARG A 18 3.35 -8.40 15.14
N GLY A 19 3.71 -7.48 14.25
CA GLY A 19 5.01 -7.49 13.57
C GLY A 19 6.02 -6.59 14.28
N ALA A 20 7.27 -6.60 13.79
CA ALA A 20 8.34 -5.73 14.30
C ALA A 20 7.98 -4.23 14.27
N TYR A 21 7.07 -3.82 13.37
CA TYR A 21 6.74 -2.41 13.10
C TYR A 21 5.29 -2.04 13.41
N GLY A 22 4.54 -2.87 14.13
CA GLY A 22 3.17 -2.55 14.54
C GLY A 22 2.21 -3.73 14.55
N TYR A 23 0.92 -3.41 14.50
CA TYR A 23 -0.17 -4.38 14.65
C TYR A 23 -0.87 -4.64 13.31
N VAL A 24 -1.29 -5.87 13.09
CA VAL A 24 -1.96 -6.31 11.87
C VAL A 24 -3.35 -6.84 12.24
N TYR A 25 -4.36 -6.29 11.57
CA TYR A 25 -5.75 -6.61 11.81
C TYR A 25 -6.46 -6.97 10.52
N LEU A 26 -7.44 -7.87 10.63
CA LEU A 26 -8.39 -8.17 9.58
C LEU A 26 -9.60 -7.26 9.76
N TYR A 27 -9.95 -6.52 8.70
CA TYR A 27 -11.16 -5.72 8.65
C TYR A 27 -12.09 -6.25 7.55
N ARG A 28 -13.39 -6.03 7.73
CA ARG A 28 -14.39 -6.17 6.69
C ARG A 28 -14.78 -4.78 6.22
N ARG A 29 -14.57 -4.50 4.95
CA ARG A 29 -15.10 -3.29 4.32
C ARG A 29 -16.62 -3.44 4.15
N LEU A 30 -17.40 -2.47 4.63
CA LEU A 30 -18.86 -2.54 4.67
C LEU A 30 -19.47 -2.30 3.28
N SER A 31 -18.86 -1.44 2.47
CA SER A 31 -19.33 -1.07 1.14
C SER A 31 -19.44 -2.23 0.15
N ASP A 32 -18.54 -3.22 0.22
CA ASP A 32 -18.55 -4.37 -0.70
C ASP A 32 -18.31 -5.73 -0.02
N GLY A 33 -18.26 -5.76 1.31
CA GLY A 33 -18.09 -6.96 2.10
C GLY A 33 -16.69 -7.59 2.04
N ARG A 34 -15.72 -7.00 1.31
CA ARG A 34 -14.38 -7.57 1.14
C ARG A 34 -13.60 -7.55 2.45
N LEU A 35 -12.85 -8.62 2.68
CA LEU A 35 -11.89 -8.70 3.77
C LEU A 35 -10.58 -8.03 3.34
N VAL A 36 -10.08 -7.13 4.18
CA VAL A 36 -8.83 -6.41 3.96
C VAL A 36 -7.93 -6.53 5.19
N VAL A 37 -6.63 -6.57 4.98
CA VAL A 37 -5.64 -6.53 6.05
C VAL A 37 -5.18 -5.09 6.22
N ILE A 38 -5.34 -4.54 7.43
CA ILE A 38 -4.85 -3.21 7.79
C ILE A 38 -3.70 -3.38 8.76
N LYS A 39 -2.54 -2.81 8.40
CA LYS A 39 -1.37 -2.73 9.26
C LYS A 39 -1.32 -1.33 9.88
N GLN A 40 -1.47 -1.28 11.19
CA GLN A 40 -1.37 -0.05 11.97
C GLN A 40 0.08 0.14 12.42
N LEU A 41 0.65 1.28 12.05
CA LEU A 41 2.00 1.69 12.42
C LEU A 41 1.89 2.71 13.56
N PRO A 42 2.53 2.48 14.72
CA PRO A 42 2.57 3.48 15.78
C PRO A 42 3.37 4.68 15.28
N MET A 43 2.74 5.86 15.27
CA MET A 43 3.36 7.12 14.85
C MET A 43 3.85 7.94 16.05
N GLU A 44 3.68 7.43 17.29
CA GLU A 44 3.95 8.19 18.52
C GLU A 44 5.40 8.69 18.65
N SER A 45 6.33 8.06 17.94
CA SER A 45 7.77 8.34 18.01
C SER A 45 8.32 9.08 16.79
N ILE A 46 7.46 9.50 15.85
CA ILE A 46 7.88 10.14 14.60
C ILE A 46 7.60 11.63 14.71
N SER A 47 8.61 12.47 14.48
CA SER A 47 8.43 13.92 14.47
C SER A 47 7.49 14.35 13.33
N PRO A 48 6.82 15.52 13.44
CA PRO A 48 5.96 16.00 12.36
C PRO A 48 6.68 16.13 11.00
N GLU A 49 7.95 16.53 11.00
CA GLU A 49 8.79 16.66 9.80
C GLU A 49 9.09 15.30 9.17
N GLU A 50 9.50 14.31 9.97
CA GLU A 50 9.71 12.94 9.48
C GLU A 50 8.41 12.32 8.96
N CYS A 51 7.26 12.62 9.60
CA CYS A 51 5.95 12.17 9.15
C CYS A 51 5.63 12.74 7.76
N GLU A 52 5.90 14.03 7.53
CA GLU A 52 5.70 14.67 6.24
C GLU A 52 6.58 14.04 5.15
N ASP A 53 7.85 13.79 5.43
CA ASP A 53 8.76 13.12 4.49
C ASP A 53 8.32 11.68 4.20
N VAL A 54 7.90 10.92 5.21
CA VAL A 54 7.37 9.56 5.04
C VAL A 54 6.12 9.58 4.17
N LEU A 55 5.19 10.49 4.42
CA LEU A 55 3.97 10.63 3.62
C LEU A 55 4.28 11.05 2.18
N HIS A 56 5.27 11.92 1.99
CA HIS A 56 5.71 12.35 0.67
C HIS A 56 6.27 11.17 -0.16
N LEU A 57 7.19 10.39 0.42
CA LEU A 57 7.76 9.21 -0.23
C LEU A 57 6.70 8.12 -0.45
N PHE A 58 5.84 7.88 0.54
CA PHE A 58 4.78 6.89 0.44
C PHE A 58 3.78 7.23 -0.66
N SER A 59 3.43 8.51 -0.82
CA SER A 59 2.54 8.98 -1.88
C SER A 59 3.12 8.67 -3.26
N GLN A 60 4.42 8.93 -3.47
CA GLN A 60 5.10 8.58 -4.73
C GLN A 60 5.09 7.07 -4.99
N LEU A 61 5.36 6.26 -3.97
CA LEU A 61 5.31 4.81 -4.07
C LEU A 61 3.93 4.31 -4.51
N VAL A 62 2.86 4.82 -3.88
CA VAL A 62 1.48 4.41 -4.21
C VAL A 62 1.10 4.84 -5.62
N LEU A 63 1.46 6.06 -6.04
CA LEU A 63 1.21 6.55 -7.40
C LEU A 63 1.97 5.72 -8.44
N GLY A 64 3.24 5.39 -8.19
CA GLY A 64 4.02 4.52 -9.06
C GLY A 64 3.43 3.12 -9.16
N MET A 65 2.96 2.55 -8.04
CA MET A 65 2.28 1.25 -8.02
C MET A 65 0.94 1.28 -8.76
N GLN A 66 0.17 2.36 -8.64
CA GLN A 66 -1.05 2.55 -9.40
C GLN A 66 -0.76 2.50 -10.91
N HIS A 67 0.27 3.23 -11.36
CA HIS A 67 0.67 3.24 -12.77
C HIS A 67 1.10 1.84 -13.28
N ILE A 68 1.83 1.08 -12.46
CA ILE A 68 2.20 -0.32 -12.77
C ILE A 68 0.95 -1.19 -12.94
N HIS A 69 -0.04 -1.05 -12.04
CA HIS A 69 -1.29 -1.80 -12.10
C HIS A 69 -2.17 -1.38 -13.29
N GLU A 70 -2.25 -0.09 -13.63
CA GLU A 70 -2.95 0.42 -14.81
C GLU A 70 -2.37 -0.15 -16.11
N SER A 71 -1.06 -0.39 -16.13
CA SER A 71 -0.35 -1.07 -17.20
C SER A 71 -0.59 -2.60 -17.22
N ASN A 72 -1.49 -3.11 -16.39
CA ASN A 72 -1.78 -4.54 -16.20
C ASN A 72 -0.55 -5.36 -15.78
N ILE A 73 0.36 -4.76 -15.00
CA ILE A 73 1.54 -5.45 -14.47
C ILE A 73 1.35 -5.67 -12.97
N LEU A 74 1.62 -6.88 -12.49
CA LEU A 74 1.79 -7.16 -11.06
C LEU A 74 3.28 -7.15 -10.74
N HIS A 75 3.71 -6.31 -9.79
CA HIS A 75 5.11 -6.25 -9.36
C HIS A 75 5.53 -7.52 -8.58
N ARG A 76 4.67 -7.98 -7.67
CA ARG A 76 4.84 -9.18 -6.80
C ARG A 76 6.01 -9.16 -5.81
N ASP A 77 7.00 -8.27 -5.93
CA ASP A 77 8.13 -8.16 -4.99
C ASP A 77 8.29 -6.77 -4.34
N ILE A 78 7.21 -6.20 -3.80
CA ILE A 78 7.28 -4.89 -3.13
C ILE A 78 7.86 -5.06 -1.72
N LYS A 79 9.10 -4.61 -1.55
CA LYS A 79 9.87 -4.59 -0.31
C LYS A 79 10.88 -3.44 -0.35
N SER A 80 11.40 -3.02 0.81
CA SER A 80 12.35 -1.91 0.93
C SER A 80 13.54 -2.01 -0.03
N ASN A 81 14.08 -3.21 -0.25
CA ASN A 81 15.23 -3.42 -1.16
C ASN A 81 14.94 -3.06 -2.62
N ASN A 82 13.67 -3.06 -3.03
CA ASN A 82 13.22 -2.76 -4.39
C ASN A 82 12.65 -1.34 -4.51
N ILE A 83 12.63 -0.58 -3.42
CA ILE A 83 12.22 0.83 -3.40
C ILE A 83 13.48 1.69 -3.27
N LEU A 84 13.92 2.26 -4.38
CA LEU A 84 15.13 3.05 -4.46
C LEU A 84 14.82 4.54 -4.27
N LEU A 85 15.80 5.29 -3.78
CA LEU A 85 15.76 6.74 -3.69
C LEU A 85 16.80 7.35 -4.62
N ASP A 86 16.51 8.54 -5.13
CA ASP A 86 17.51 9.34 -5.85
C ASP A 86 18.56 9.91 -4.89
N LYS A 87 19.59 10.59 -5.43
CA LYS A 87 20.69 11.14 -4.60
C LYS A 87 20.22 12.13 -3.54
N SER A 88 19.11 12.84 -3.79
CA SER A 88 18.55 13.80 -2.85
C SER A 88 17.61 13.19 -1.82
N HIS A 89 17.33 11.88 -1.93
CA HIS A 89 16.31 11.18 -1.14
C HIS A 89 14.90 11.77 -1.25
N ARG A 90 14.60 12.46 -2.35
CA ARG A 90 13.30 13.10 -2.59
C ARG A 90 12.43 12.34 -3.59
N ILE A 91 13.03 11.51 -4.44
CA ILE A 91 12.30 10.79 -5.50
C ILE A 91 12.36 9.29 -5.27
N VAL A 92 11.18 8.66 -5.20
CA VAL A 92 11.03 7.20 -5.15
C VAL A 92 11.11 6.59 -6.54
N LYS A 93 11.89 5.52 -6.68
CA LYS A 93 11.98 4.69 -7.89
C LYS A 93 11.68 3.24 -7.55
N ILE A 94 10.61 2.70 -8.13
CA ILE A 94 10.25 1.29 -7.99
C ILE A 94 11.13 0.48 -8.96
N GLY A 95 11.89 -0.47 -8.43
CA GLY A 95 12.83 -1.30 -9.19
C GLY A 95 12.56 -2.78 -9.02
N ASP A 96 13.35 -3.59 -9.73
CA ASP A 96 13.32 -5.06 -9.74
C ASP A 96 11.96 -5.67 -10.13
N PHE A 97 11.76 -5.78 -11.44
CA PHE A 97 10.63 -6.45 -12.06
C PHE A 97 10.94 -7.91 -12.41
N GLY A 98 11.99 -8.52 -11.85
CA GLY A 98 12.47 -9.85 -12.21
C GLY A 98 11.41 -10.95 -12.00
N ILE A 99 10.52 -10.75 -11.03
CA ILE A 99 9.35 -11.61 -10.81
C ILE A 99 8.03 -10.89 -11.12
N SER A 100 8.01 -9.84 -11.93
CA SER A 100 6.75 -9.21 -12.32
C SER A 100 5.93 -10.10 -13.27
N LYS A 101 4.62 -9.87 -13.34
CA LYS A 101 3.72 -10.62 -14.24
C LYS A 101 2.79 -9.67 -14.98
N ILE A 102 2.79 -9.75 -16.31
CA ILE A 102 1.79 -9.09 -17.15
C ILE A 102 0.49 -9.90 -17.05
N LEU A 103 -0.58 -9.23 -16.67
CA LEU A 103 -1.93 -9.77 -16.69
C LEU A 103 -2.49 -9.59 -18.11
N SER A 104 -2.72 -10.70 -18.80
CA SER A 104 -3.54 -10.68 -20.00
C SER A 104 -4.97 -10.37 -19.57
N ARG A 105 -5.58 -9.35 -20.21
CA ARG A 105 -7.03 -9.16 -20.11
C ARG A 105 -7.66 -10.41 -20.68
N HIS A 106 -8.34 -11.20 -19.84
CA HIS A 106 -9.20 -12.25 -20.37
C HIS A 106 -10.28 -11.53 -21.18
N SER A 107 -10.17 -11.62 -22.50
CA SER A 107 -11.29 -11.40 -23.40
C SER A 107 -12.39 -12.33 -22.89
N GLN A 108 -13.43 -11.75 -22.32
CA GLN A 108 -14.66 -12.49 -22.07
C GLN A 108 -15.05 -13.15 -23.40
N PRO A 109 -15.37 -14.46 -23.43
CA PRO A 109 -15.92 -15.04 -24.64
C PRO A 109 -17.18 -14.24 -24.98
N SER A 110 -17.23 -13.69 -26.18
CA SER A 110 -18.44 -13.08 -26.72
C SER A 110 -19.53 -14.14 -26.73
N SER A 111 -20.54 -13.94 -25.89
CA SER A 111 -21.81 -14.69 -25.91
C SER A 111 -22.51 -14.52 -27.25
#